data_AF-A0A937GVD6-F1
#
_entry.id   AF-A0A937GVD6-F1
#
_cell.length_a   1.000
_cell.length_b   1.000
_cell.length_c   1.000
_cell.angle_alpha   90.00
_cell.angle_beta   90.00
_cell.angle_gamma   90.00
#
_symmetry.space_group_name_H-M   'P 1'
#
loop_
_entity.id
_entity.type
_entity.pdbx_description
1 polymer ?
#
loop_
_entity_poly.entity_id
_entity_poly.type
_entity_poly.pdbx_seq_one_letter_code
_entity_poly.pdbx_strand_id
1 'polypeptide(L)'
;MKLWQFLKQQYAFVIRTAATPLAHRLMLLYAALESIILPIPVDPLLAAVVLAKPNQWQRTALACTIASVVGGAGGWALGAFLGLHIHSLIAALPVALAAPSAFAAVEAGFAEFGLVLVFLGAFSPLPYKVIAVSAGIGGLGVLPFLLMSLIGRGLRFGIVAAIARHHGDAKKLISLISLLVALFAGAIWITK
;
A
#
# COMPACT_ATOMS: atom_id res chain seq x y z
N MET A 1 2.88 -7.96 -37.30
CA MET A 1 3.60 -9.11 -36.69
C MET A 1 4.80 -8.72 -35.80
N LYS A 2 5.66 -7.75 -36.18
CA LYS A 2 6.86 -7.36 -35.39
C LYS A 2 6.57 -6.83 -33.98
N LEU A 3 5.54 -5.99 -33.80
CA LEU A 3 5.14 -5.46 -32.49
C LEU A 3 4.74 -6.57 -31.49
N TRP A 4 3.98 -7.57 -31.96
CA TRP A 4 3.54 -8.68 -31.13
C TRP A 4 4.69 -9.55 -30.63
N GLN A 5 5.69 -9.80 -31.50
CA GLN A 5 6.89 -10.53 -31.13
C GLN A 5 7.72 -9.75 -30.10
N PHE A 6 7.86 -8.44 -30.28
CA PHE A 6 8.53 -7.57 -29.30
C PHE A 6 7.86 -7.63 -27.93
N LEU A 7 6.53 -7.49 -27.87
CA LEU A 7 5.77 -7.57 -26.61
C LEU A 7 5.93 -8.92 -25.91
N LYS A 8 5.91 -10.03 -26.66
CA LYS A 8 6.18 -11.37 -26.12
C LYS A 8 7.59 -11.50 -25.55
N GLN A 9 8.59 -10.91 -26.19
CA GLN A 9 9.97 -10.91 -25.71
C GLN A 9 10.12 -10.12 -24.41
N GLN A 10 9.51 -8.94 -24.31
CA GLN A 10 9.53 -8.14 -23.08
C GLN A 10 8.82 -8.88 -21.94
N TYR A 11 7.65 -9.47 -22.21
CA TYR A 11 6.94 -10.30 -21.23
C TYR A 11 7.80 -11.47 -20.73
N ALA A 12 8.40 -12.24 -21.64
CA ALA A 12 9.27 -13.36 -21.28
C ALA A 12 10.49 -12.90 -20.47
N PHE A 13 11.07 -11.74 -20.81
CA PHE A 13 12.16 -11.14 -20.05
C PHE A 13 11.75 -10.79 -18.61
N VAL A 14 10.60 -10.15 -18.43
CA VAL A 14 10.07 -9.81 -17.10
C VAL A 14 9.81 -11.08 -16.27
N ILE A 15 9.14 -12.08 -16.84
CA ILE A 15 8.86 -13.34 -16.13
C ILE A 15 10.14 -14.09 -15.77
N ARG A 16 11.12 -14.16 -16.69
CA ARG A 16 12.42 -14.79 -16.41
C ARG A 16 13.17 -14.07 -15.28
N THR A 17 13.15 -12.74 -15.29
CA THR A 17 13.79 -11.93 -14.26
C THR A 17 13.09 -12.11 -12.91
N ALA A 18 11.76 -12.12 -12.89
CA ALA A 18 10.94 -12.32 -11.70
C ALA A 18 11.11 -13.72 -11.07
N ALA A 19 11.53 -14.72 -11.86
CA ALA A 19 11.87 -16.05 -11.34
C ALA A 19 13.17 -16.08 -10.50
N THR A 20 13.99 -15.03 -10.53
CA THR A 20 15.27 -15.01 -9.80
C THR A 20 15.07 -14.78 -8.30
N PRO A 21 15.97 -15.32 -7.43
CA PRO A 21 15.93 -15.04 -6.00
C PRO A 21 16.19 -13.54 -5.69
N LEU A 22 16.96 -12.86 -6.54
CA LEU A 22 17.21 -11.42 -6.42
C LEU A 22 15.92 -10.61 -6.62
N ALA A 23 15.12 -10.94 -7.63
CA ALA A 23 13.84 -10.26 -7.86
C ALA A 23 12.89 -10.39 -6.67
N HIS A 24 12.85 -11.55 -6.03
CA HIS A 24 12.06 -11.74 -4.80
C HIS A 24 12.56 -10.84 -3.66
N ARG A 25 13.88 -10.77 -3.42
CA ARG A 25 14.45 -9.90 -2.38
C ARG A 25 14.23 -8.42 -2.66
N LEU A 26 14.42 -8.00 -3.91
CA LEU A 26 14.19 -6.61 -4.32
C LEU A 26 12.72 -6.23 -4.21
N MET A 27 11.79 -7.13 -4.55
CA MET A 27 10.36 -6.91 -4.33
C MET A 27 10.04 -6.68 -2.85
N LEU A 28 10.62 -7.46 -1.93
CA LEU A 28 10.42 -7.27 -0.49
C LEU A 28 10.99 -5.93 0.00
N LEU A 29 12.19 -5.57 -0.44
CA LEU A 29 12.77 -4.26 -0.15
C LEU A 29 11.86 -3.14 -0.68
N TYR A 30 11.35 -3.30 -1.90
CA TYR A 30 10.43 -2.34 -2.51
C TYR A 30 9.13 -2.21 -1.71
N ALA A 31 8.59 -3.32 -1.21
CA ALA A 31 7.39 -3.33 -0.37
C ALA A 31 7.58 -2.52 0.92
N ALA A 32 8.73 -2.67 1.56
CA ALA A 32 9.08 -1.87 2.74
C ALA A 32 9.24 -0.38 2.38
N LEU A 33 9.92 -0.07 1.27
CA LEU A 33 10.19 1.31 0.86
C LEU A 33 8.96 2.04 0.29
N GLU A 34 8.04 1.36 -0.38
CA GLU A 34 6.73 1.91 -0.82
C GLU A 34 5.91 2.42 0.35
N SER A 35 5.99 1.68 1.46
CA SER A 35 5.27 1.99 2.69
C SER A 35 5.78 3.28 3.37
N ILE A 36 6.94 3.81 2.96
CA ILE A 36 7.56 5.01 3.52
C ILE A 36 7.69 6.12 2.46
N ILE A 37 8.43 5.87 1.38
CA ILE A 37 8.90 6.91 0.43
C ILE A 37 8.49 6.66 -1.02
N LEU A 38 8.48 5.42 -1.52
CA LEU A 38 8.31 5.18 -2.96
C LEU A 38 6.85 5.35 -3.42
N PRO A 39 6.59 6.05 -4.54
CA PRO A 39 5.22 6.27 -5.03
C PRO A 39 4.67 5.14 -5.91
N ILE A 40 5.48 4.12 -6.18
CA ILE A 40 5.15 3.06 -7.14
C ILE A 40 4.53 1.86 -6.40
N PRO A 41 3.38 1.33 -6.84
CA PRO A 41 2.71 0.21 -6.19
C PRO A 41 3.51 -1.09 -6.33
N VAL A 42 3.46 -1.92 -5.29
CA VAL A 42 4.17 -3.21 -5.22
C VAL A 42 3.36 -4.33 -5.89
N ASP A 43 2.06 -4.14 -6.08
CA ASP A 43 1.12 -5.12 -6.62
C ASP A 43 1.57 -5.73 -7.97
N PRO A 44 2.04 -4.93 -8.96
CA PRO A 44 2.53 -5.49 -10.24
C PRO A 44 3.80 -6.34 -10.07
N LEU A 45 4.70 -5.95 -9.17
CA LEU A 45 5.91 -6.70 -8.85
C LEU A 45 5.56 -8.03 -8.18
N LEU A 46 4.65 -7.99 -7.19
CA LEU A 46 4.12 -9.18 -6.54
C LEU A 46 3.48 -10.13 -7.55
N ALA A 47 2.62 -9.61 -8.44
CA ALA A 47 1.99 -10.40 -9.48
C ALA A 47 3.02 -11.05 -10.42
N ALA A 48 4.05 -10.32 -10.85
CA ALA A 48 5.10 -10.84 -11.72
C ALA A 48 5.89 -11.98 -11.05
N VAL A 49 6.26 -11.83 -9.78
CA VAL A 49 6.98 -12.87 -9.01
C VAL A 49 6.10 -14.10 -8.80
N VAL A 50 4.81 -13.92 -8.52
CA VAL A 50 3.86 -15.02 -8.36
C VAL A 50 3.60 -15.74 -9.68
N LEU A 51 3.47 -15.03 -10.79
CA LEU A 51 3.35 -15.62 -12.14
C LEU A 51 4.59 -16.44 -12.50
N ALA A 52 5.78 -16.00 -12.09
CA ALA A 52 7.02 -16.71 -12.31
C ALA A 52 7.18 -17.95 -11.40
N LYS A 53 6.68 -17.90 -10.17
CA LYS A 53 6.75 -18.99 -9.17
C LYS A 53 5.39 -19.27 -8.51
N PRO A 54 4.42 -19.81 -9.28
CA PRO A 54 3.05 -19.95 -8.82
C PRO A 54 2.90 -20.87 -7.59
N ASN A 55 3.74 -21.90 -7.45
CA ASN A 55 3.68 -22.80 -6.29
C ASN A 55 4.03 -22.12 -4.95
N GLN A 56 4.61 -20.91 -4.97
CA GLN A 56 5.04 -20.19 -3.76
C GLN A 56 4.21 -18.93 -3.51
N TRP A 57 3.01 -18.82 -4.12
CA TRP A 57 2.21 -17.60 -4.07
C TRP A 57 1.84 -17.16 -2.65
N GLN A 58 1.44 -18.09 -1.78
CA GLN A 58 1.08 -17.79 -0.38
C GLN A 58 2.28 -17.27 0.41
N ARG A 59 3.44 -17.93 0.28
CA ARG A 59 4.68 -17.52 0.95
C ARG A 59 5.14 -16.15 0.46
N THR A 60 5.01 -15.89 -0.84
CA THR A 60 5.39 -14.61 -1.45
C THR A 60 4.46 -13.50 -0.98
N ALA A 61 3.15 -13.74 -0.94
CA ALA A 61 2.17 -12.78 -0.44
C ALA A 61 2.40 -12.46 1.05
N LEU A 62 2.64 -13.49 1.88
CA LEU A 62 2.91 -13.32 3.30
C LEU A 62 4.21 -12.52 3.53
N ALA A 63 5.30 -12.88 2.84
CA ALA A 63 6.56 -12.16 2.94
C ALA A 63 6.41 -10.70 2.50
N CYS A 64 5.69 -10.44 1.40
CA CYS A 64 5.39 -9.08 0.92
C CYS A 64 4.57 -8.29 1.95
N THR A 65 3.59 -8.95 2.59
CA THR A 65 2.78 -8.34 3.64
C THR A 65 3.64 -7.95 4.84
N ILE A 66 4.47 -8.86 5.33
CA ILE A 66 5.38 -8.59 6.46
C ILE A 66 6.32 -7.44 6.12
N ALA A 67 6.94 -7.47 4.94
CA ALA A 67 7.85 -6.40 4.50
C ALA A 67 7.14 -5.04 4.41
N SER A 68 5.91 -5.00 3.88
CA SER A 68 5.12 -3.77 3.82
C SER A 68 4.71 -3.29 5.22
N VAL A 69 4.29 -4.18 6.12
CA VAL A 69 3.92 -3.80 7.50
C VAL A 69 5.12 -3.26 8.26
N VAL A 70 6.32 -3.85 8.09
CA VAL A 70 7.58 -3.34 8.65
C VAL A 70 7.88 -1.93 8.11
N GLY A 71 7.73 -1.71 6.80
CA GLY A 71 7.84 -0.36 6.24
C GLY A 71 6.79 0.61 6.80
N GLY A 72 5.56 0.15 6.97
CA GLY A 72 4.47 0.92 7.57
C GLY A 72 4.75 1.28 9.03
N ALA A 73 5.42 0.43 9.80
CA ALA A 73 5.90 0.76 11.14
C ALA A 73 6.86 1.95 11.11
N GLY A 74 7.72 2.02 10.10
CA GLY A 74 8.59 3.18 9.85
C GLY A 74 7.80 4.45 9.53
N GLY A 75 6.77 4.35 8.69
CA GLY A 75 5.86 5.45 8.40
C GLY A 75 5.08 5.93 9.63
N TRP A 76 4.59 5.00 10.46
CA TRP A 76 3.94 5.30 11.73
C TRP A 76 4.89 6.00 12.70
N ALA A 77 6.13 5.52 12.83
CA ALA A 77 7.13 6.12 13.70
C ALA A 77 7.49 7.55 13.24
N LEU A 78 7.62 7.75 11.92
CA LEU A 78 7.79 9.08 11.34
C LEU A 78 6.61 9.98 11.68
N GLY A 79 5.38 9.49 11.53
CA GLY A 79 4.17 10.23 11.89
C GLY A 79 4.11 10.61 13.37
N ALA A 80 4.44 9.67 14.26
CA ALA A 80 4.47 9.92 15.70
C ALA A 80 5.53 10.96 16.08
N PHE A 81 6.72 10.88 15.48
CA PHE A 81 7.78 11.88 15.67
C PHE A 81 7.34 13.26 15.16
N LEU A 82 6.73 13.31 13.97
CA LEU A 82 6.19 14.56 13.43
C LEU A 82 5.07 15.11 14.31
N GLY A 83 4.17 14.26 14.82
CA GLY A 83 3.06 14.64 15.69
C GLY A 83 3.49 15.40 16.95
N LEU A 84 4.62 15.00 17.56
CA LEU A 84 5.19 15.71 18.72
C LEU A 84 5.58 17.17 18.41
N HIS A 85 5.96 17.45 17.16
CA HIS A 85 6.43 18.75 16.73
C HIS A 85 5.50 19.43 15.70
N ILE A 86 4.37 18.81 15.38
CA ILE A 86 3.53 19.20 14.24
C ILE A 86 2.93 20.58 14.46
N HIS A 87 2.47 20.86 15.68
CA HIS A 87 1.88 22.15 16.05
C HIS A 87 2.89 23.30 15.96
N SER A 88 4.14 23.07 16.39
CA SER A 88 5.23 24.04 16.22
C SER A 88 5.66 24.20 14.76
N LEU A 89 5.67 23.12 13.97
CA LEU A 89 6.02 23.17 12.54
C LEU A 89 4.96 23.91 11.72
N ILE A 90 3.68 23.61 11.96
CA ILE A 90 2.53 24.24 11.29
C ILE A 90 2.48 25.73 11.61
N ALA A 91 2.77 26.12 12.86
CA ALA A 91 2.83 27.53 13.27
C ALA A 91 4.01 28.30 12.63
N ALA A 92 5.09 27.62 12.28
CA ALA A 92 6.26 28.20 11.61
C ALA A 92 6.14 28.24 10.07
N LEU A 93 5.19 27.50 9.49
CA LEU A 93 4.96 27.46 8.04
C LEU A 93 4.02 28.59 7.60
N PRO A 94 4.22 29.18 6.40
CA PRO A 94 3.21 30.04 5.79
C PRO A 94 1.87 29.31 5.69
N VAL A 95 0.76 29.99 6.03
CA VAL A 95 -0.60 29.38 6.09
C VAL A 95 -1.00 28.65 4.79
N ALA A 96 -0.52 29.13 3.64
CA ALA A 96 -0.74 28.49 2.34
C ALA A 96 -0.10 27.09 2.20
N LEU A 97 0.95 26.78 2.97
CA LEU A 97 1.63 25.48 3.00
C LEU A 97 1.22 24.63 4.22
N ALA A 98 0.70 25.26 5.28
CA ALA A 98 0.46 24.62 6.56
C ALA A 98 -0.83 23.76 6.60
N ALA A 99 -1.76 23.96 5.65
CA ALA A 99 -3.04 23.25 5.53
C ALA A 99 -3.72 22.85 6.87
N PRO A 100 -3.95 23.77 7.82
CA PRO A 100 -4.31 23.42 9.20
C PRO A 100 -5.66 22.68 9.30
N SER A 101 -6.61 23.01 8.44
CA SER A 101 -7.92 22.36 8.37
C SER A 101 -7.84 20.91 7.88
N ALA A 102 -6.88 20.58 7.01
CA ALA A 102 -6.65 19.21 6.56
C ALA A 102 -6.06 18.35 7.69
N PHE A 103 -5.14 18.91 8.49
CA PHE A 103 -4.61 18.23 9.67
C PHE A 103 -5.69 17.97 10.72
N ALA A 104 -6.51 18.99 11.04
CA ALA A 104 -7.62 18.83 11.97
C ALA A 104 -8.64 17.79 11.50
N ALA A 105 -8.93 17.71 10.20
CA ALA A 105 -9.80 16.69 9.64
C ALA A 105 -9.22 15.26 9.76
N VAL A 106 -7.90 15.11 9.58
CA VAL A 106 -7.22 13.82 9.77
C VAL A 106 -7.27 13.41 11.25
N GLU A 107 -6.96 14.33 12.18
CA GLU A 107 -7.04 14.06 13.62
C GLU A 107 -8.46 13.67 14.04
N ALA A 108 -9.48 14.44 13.61
CA ALA A 108 -10.88 14.13 13.89
C ALA A 108 -11.30 12.77 13.32
N GLY A 109 -10.90 12.47 12.07
CA GLY A 109 -11.19 11.18 11.46
C GLY A 109 -10.54 10.00 12.20
N PHE A 110 -9.29 10.15 12.64
CA PHE A 110 -8.62 9.11 13.43
C PHE A 110 -9.18 8.99 14.85
N ALA A 111 -9.67 10.09 15.45
CA ALA A 111 -10.36 10.06 16.73
C ALA A 111 -11.71 9.32 16.65
N GLU A 112 -12.45 9.49 15.55
CA GLU A 112 -13.77 8.88 15.35
C GLU A 112 -13.68 7.42 14.86
N PHE A 113 -12.87 7.17 13.82
CA PHE A 113 -12.86 5.91 13.09
C PHE A 113 -11.61 5.06 13.34
N GLY A 114 -10.51 5.66 13.81
CA GLY A 114 -9.25 5.01 14.22
C GLY A 114 -8.84 3.79 13.38
N LEU A 115 -9.05 2.60 13.95
CA LEU A 115 -8.67 1.31 13.34
C LEU A 115 -9.38 1.00 12.03
N VAL A 116 -10.61 1.50 11.85
CA VAL A 116 -11.36 1.32 10.61
C VAL A 116 -10.67 2.06 9.46
N LEU A 117 -10.16 3.28 9.70
CA LEU A 117 -9.38 4.02 8.70
C LEU A 117 -8.08 3.32 8.34
N VAL A 118 -7.41 2.70 9.33
CA VAL A 118 -6.20 1.91 9.07
C VAL A 118 -6.52 0.72 8.19
N PHE A 119 -7.55 -0.05 8.53
CA PHE A 119 -7.95 -1.22 7.73
C PHE A 119 -8.34 -0.82 6.30
N LEU A 120 -9.27 0.13 6.17
CA LEU A 120 -9.74 0.60 4.88
C LEU A 120 -8.59 1.19 4.06
N GLY A 121 -7.75 2.01 4.68
CA GLY A 121 -6.57 2.59 4.05
C GLY A 121 -5.56 1.54 3.58
N ALA A 122 -5.25 0.54 4.41
CA ALA A 122 -4.32 -0.53 4.11
C ALA A 122 -4.82 -1.48 3.01
N PHE A 123 -6.13 -1.75 2.98
CA PHE A 123 -6.79 -2.57 1.97
C PHE A 123 -7.04 -1.82 0.65
N SER A 124 -7.34 -0.52 0.75
CA SER A 124 -7.65 0.33 -0.40
C SER A 124 -6.44 0.52 -1.32
N PRO A 125 -6.67 0.94 -2.57
CA PRO A 125 -5.64 1.41 -3.50
C PRO A 125 -4.93 2.70 -3.09
N LEU A 126 -5.28 3.31 -1.95
CA LEU A 126 -4.62 4.52 -1.48
C LEU A 126 -3.14 4.25 -1.15
N PRO A 127 -2.27 5.26 -1.29
CA PRO A 127 -0.88 5.15 -0.88
C PRO A 127 -0.79 4.83 0.62
N TYR A 128 -0.15 3.71 0.97
CA TYR A 128 -0.13 3.23 2.36
C TYR A 128 0.46 4.25 3.33
N LYS A 129 1.52 4.92 2.86
CA LYS A 129 2.32 5.86 3.64
C LYS A 129 1.45 6.96 4.25
N VAL A 130 0.41 7.39 3.54
CA VAL A 130 -0.51 8.43 4.02
C VAL A 130 -1.20 7.92 5.28
N ILE A 131 -1.73 6.70 5.23
CA ILE A 131 -2.40 6.06 6.36
C ILE A 131 -1.42 5.80 7.50
N ALA A 132 -0.22 5.31 7.22
CA ALA A 132 0.79 5.02 8.23
C ALA A 132 1.24 6.28 8.97
N VAL A 133 1.60 7.33 8.24
CA VAL A 133 2.02 8.62 8.82
C VAL A 133 0.86 9.29 9.56
N SER A 134 -0.34 9.33 8.98
CA SER A 134 -1.51 9.90 9.64
C SER A 134 -1.90 9.14 10.92
N ALA A 135 -1.77 7.81 10.95
CA ALA A 135 -2.00 7.02 12.16
C ALA A 135 -0.98 7.34 13.27
N GLY A 136 0.28 7.61 12.90
CA GLY A 136 1.30 8.08 13.83
C GLY A 136 1.01 9.49 14.37
N ILE A 137 0.63 10.42 13.50
CA ILE A 137 0.26 11.80 13.88
C ILE A 137 -0.97 11.79 14.80
N GLY A 138 -2.00 11.01 14.46
CA GLY A 138 -3.22 10.87 15.26
C GLY A 138 -3.06 10.09 16.56
N GLY A 139 -1.83 9.70 16.93
CA GLY A 139 -1.54 9.05 18.22
C GLY A 139 -2.09 7.63 18.36
N LEU A 140 -2.45 6.97 17.26
CA LEU A 140 -2.95 5.60 17.30
C LEU A 140 -1.83 4.66 17.80
N GLY A 141 -2.14 3.76 18.75
CA GLY A 141 -1.14 2.82 19.25
C GLY A 141 -0.49 2.00 18.14
N VAL A 142 0.84 1.80 18.23
CA VAL A 142 1.61 1.06 17.22
C VAL A 142 1.10 -0.38 17.04
N LEU A 143 0.79 -1.07 18.14
CA LEU A 143 0.34 -2.46 18.08
C LEU A 143 -1.00 -2.62 17.33
N PRO A 144 -2.08 -1.89 17.66
CA PRO A 144 -3.32 -2.03 16.93
C PRO A 144 -3.22 -1.51 15.48
N PHE A 145 -2.37 -0.52 15.20
CA PHE A 145 -2.01 -0.12 13.84
C PHE A 145 -1.39 -1.29 13.05
N LEU A 146 -0.39 -1.97 13.60
CA LEU A 146 0.31 -3.08 12.94
C LEU A 146 -0.64 -4.26 12.68
N LEU A 147 -1.52 -4.57 13.63
CA LEU A 147 -2.50 -5.65 13.48
C LEU A 147 -3.50 -5.35 12.36
N MET A 148 -4.08 -4.15 12.33
CA MET A 148 -5.02 -3.77 11.27
C MET A 148 -4.34 -3.66 9.91
N SER A 149 -3.10 -3.16 9.88
CA SER A 149 -2.29 -3.11 8.68
C SER A 149 -1.96 -4.49 8.15
N LEU A 150 -1.63 -5.44 9.02
CA LEU A 150 -1.36 -6.83 8.66
C LEU A 150 -2.60 -7.47 8.01
N ILE A 151 -3.79 -7.23 8.56
CA ILE A 151 -5.05 -7.75 8.00
C ILE A 151 -5.34 -7.08 6.65
N GLY A 152 -5.32 -5.74 6.57
CA GLY A 152 -5.65 -5.01 5.35
C GLY A 152 -4.67 -5.30 4.19
N ARG A 153 -3.36 -5.21 4.46
CA ARG A 153 -2.31 -5.53 3.47
C ARG A 153 -2.30 -7.01 3.12
N GLY A 154 -2.50 -7.88 4.11
CA GLY A 154 -2.54 -9.33 3.91
C GLY A 154 -3.67 -9.74 2.98
N LEU A 155 -4.86 -9.14 3.14
CA LEU A 155 -5.99 -9.35 2.23
C LEU A 155 -5.68 -8.83 0.83
N ARG A 156 -5.20 -7.59 0.70
CA ARG A 156 -4.89 -6.99 -0.62
C ARG A 156 -3.85 -7.82 -1.38
N PHE A 157 -2.70 -8.08 -0.78
CA PHE A 157 -1.63 -8.85 -1.42
C PHE A 157 -1.99 -10.32 -1.59
N GLY A 158 -2.76 -10.89 -0.65
CA GLY A 158 -3.32 -12.23 -0.78
C GLY A 158 -4.22 -12.36 -2.00
N ILE A 159 -5.12 -11.40 -2.22
CA ILE A 159 -5.99 -11.35 -3.41
C ILE A 159 -5.17 -11.20 -4.69
N VAL A 160 -4.22 -10.26 -4.73
CA VAL A 160 -3.32 -10.05 -5.88
C VAL A 160 -2.58 -11.35 -6.23
N ALA A 161 -1.98 -12.00 -5.23
CA ALA A 161 -1.22 -13.23 -5.42
C ALA A 161 -2.13 -14.42 -5.78
N ALA A 162 -3.30 -14.55 -5.16
CA ALA A 162 -4.26 -15.59 -5.48
C ALA A 162 -4.75 -15.47 -6.92
N ILE A 163 -5.08 -14.25 -7.37
CA ILE A 163 -5.45 -14.00 -8.76
C ILE A 163 -4.27 -14.35 -9.67
N ALA A 164 -3.08 -13.78 -9.43
CA ALA A 164 -1.90 -14.09 -10.24
C ALA A 164 -1.61 -15.59 -10.34
N ARG A 165 -1.88 -16.36 -9.28
CA ARG A 165 -1.74 -17.83 -9.27
C ARG A 165 -2.81 -18.55 -10.07
N HIS A 166 -4.08 -18.21 -9.84
CA HIS A 166 -5.23 -19.01 -10.27
C HIS A 166 -5.81 -18.54 -11.60
N HIS A 167 -5.62 -17.27 -11.97
CA HIS A 167 -6.07 -16.66 -13.22
C HIS A 167 -5.11 -15.51 -13.58
N GLY A 168 -4.27 -15.70 -14.60
CA GLY A 168 -3.38 -14.65 -15.13
C GLY A 168 -4.09 -13.45 -15.77
N ASP A 169 -5.37 -13.22 -15.47
CA ASP A 169 -6.17 -12.16 -16.05
C ASP A 169 -6.11 -10.88 -15.17
N ALA A 170 -5.01 -10.15 -15.34
CA ALA A 170 -4.75 -8.87 -14.68
C ALA A 170 -5.90 -7.85 -14.83
N LYS A 171 -6.78 -8.02 -15.84
CA LYS A 171 -7.96 -7.17 -16.04
C LYS A 171 -8.98 -7.28 -14.90
N LYS A 172 -9.19 -8.47 -14.34
CA LYS A 172 -10.11 -8.65 -13.20
C LYS A 172 -9.57 -8.00 -11.94
N LEU A 173 -8.26 -8.08 -11.71
CA LEU A 173 -7.59 -7.41 -10.59
C LEU A 173 -7.70 -5.89 -10.70
N ILE A 174 -7.38 -5.33 -11.88
CA ILE A 174 -7.49 -3.89 -12.13
C ILE A 174 -8.96 -3.47 -11.99
N SER A 175 -9.91 -4.23 -12.54
CA SER A 175 -11.34 -3.96 -12.38
C SER A 175 -11.80 -3.99 -10.93
N LEU A 176 -11.35 -4.94 -10.11
CA LEU A 176 -11.72 -5.03 -8.70
C LEU A 176 -11.13 -3.87 -7.89
N ILE A 177 -9.86 -3.55 -8.16
CA ILE A 177 -9.18 -2.41 -7.55
C ILE A 177 -9.87 -1.11 -7.96
N SER A 178 -10.15 -0.90 -9.25
CA SER A 178 -10.88 0.27 -9.77
C SER A 178 -12.30 0.36 -9.22
N LEU A 179 -13.00 -0.76 -9.02
CA LEU A 179 -14.31 -0.79 -8.38
C LEU A 179 -14.21 -0.38 -6.91
N LEU A 180 -13.20 -0.87 -6.18
CA LEU A 180 -12.93 -0.46 -4.80
C LEU A 180 -12.54 1.03 -4.72
N VAL A 181 -11.72 1.56 -5.65
CA VAL A 181 -11.45 3.00 -5.78
C VAL A 181 -12.77 3.75 -5.96
N ALA A 182 -13.59 3.31 -6.91
CA ALA A 182 -14.83 3.99 -7.28
C ALA A 182 -15.87 3.99 -6.16
N LEU A 183 -15.98 2.89 -5.41
CA LEU A 183 -16.82 2.79 -4.22
C LEU A 183 -16.32 3.72 -3.11
N PHE A 184 -15.01 3.80 -2.89
CA PHE A 184 -14.42 4.71 -1.91
C PHE A 184 -14.62 6.18 -2.30
N ALA A 185 -14.39 6.50 -3.58
CA ALA A 185 -14.64 7.83 -4.14
C ALA A 185 -16.12 8.21 -4.09
N GLY A 186 -17.03 7.26 -4.35
CA GLY A 186 -18.46 7.43 -4.23
C GLY A 186 -18.90 7.65 -2.78
N ALA A 187 -18.35 6.90 -1.81
CA ALA A 187 -18.62 7.11 -0.39
C ALA A 187 -18.16 8.50 0.11
N ILE A 188 -16.99 8.96 -0.36
CA ILE A 188 -16.49 10.32 -0.08
C ILE A 188 -17.37 11.40 -0.76
N TRP A 189 -17.93 11.11 -1.93
CA TRP A 189 -18.81 12.05 -2.64
C TRP A 189 -20.19 12.18 -1.98
N ILE A 190 -20.74 11.09 -1.45
CA ILE A 190 -22.04 11.07 -0.75
C ILE A 190 -21.95 11.74 0.64
N THR A 191 -20.77 11.80 1.24
CA THR A 191 -20.54 12.40 2.56
C THR A 191 -20.18 13.89 2.50
N LYS A 192 -20.10 14.48 1.30
CA LYS A 192 -20.01 15.93 1.07
C LYS A 192 -21.36 16.50 0.70
#